data_AF-A0A2A5BKP2-F1
#
_entry.id   AF-A0A2A5BKP2-F1
#
_cell.length_a   1.000
_cell.length_b   1.000
_cell.length_c   1.000
_cell.angle_alpha   90.00
_cell.angle_beta   90.00
_cell.angle_gamma   90.00
#
_symmetry.space_group_name_H-M   'P 1'
#
loop_
_entity.id
_entity.type
_entity.pdbx_description
1 polymer ?
#
loop_
_entity_poly.entity_id
_entity_poly.type
_entity_poly.pdbx_seq_one_letter_code
_entity_poly.pdbx_strand_id
1 'polypeptide(L)' 'MLMKISEYRETEFTDKSKPSINTVKKWVKNGWVYGKVMGGIYYVDPEKTIPVNNLVNKVLSR' A
#
# COMPACT_ATOMS: atom_id res chain seq x y z
N MET A 1 -8.54 5.77 6.61
CA MET A 1 -9.14 6.81 5.74
C MET A 1 -8.83 6.46 4.28
N LEU A 2 -9.79 6.55 3.33
CA LEU A 2 -9.52 6.21 1.93
C LEU A 2 -9.06 7.44 1.14
N MET A 3 -7.88 7.37 0.53
CA MET A 3 -7.30 8.41 -0.33
C MET A 3 -7.00 7.87 -1.72
N LYS A 4 -6.99 8.71 -2.75
CA LYS A 4 -6.64 8.27 -4.11
C LYS A 4 -5.16 7.85 -4.15
N ILE A 5 -4.80 6.95 -5.07
CA ILE A 5 -3.38 6.60 -5.28
C ILE A 5 -2.53 7.84 -5.59
N SER A 6 -3.06 8.84 -6.29
CA SER A 6 -2.34 10.09 -6.56
C SER A 6 -1.99 10.84 -5.28
N GLU A 7 -2.96 10.98 -4.37
CA GLU A 7 -2.81 11.67 -3.08
C GLU A 7 -1.88 10.88 -2.16
N TYR A 8 -2.07 9.57 -2.05
CA TYR A 8 -1.20 8.68 -1.27
C TYR A 8 0.28 8.80 -1.66
N ARG A 9 0.56 8.97 -2.95
CA ARG A 9 1.93 9.15 -3.46
C ARG A 9 2.51 10.52 -3.11
N GLU A 10 1.69 11.51 -2.83
CA GLU A 10 2.11 12.88 -2.51
C GLU A 10 2.24 13.08 -1.01
N THR A 11 1.43 12.40 -0.21
CA THR A 11 1.44 12.51 1.25
C THR A 11 2.48 11.59 1.88
N GLU A 12 2.61 10.35 1.40
CA GLU A 12 3.45 9.33 2.05
C GLU A 12 4.88 9.25 1.48
N PHE A 13 5.14 9.87 0.34
CA PHE A 13 6.42 9.76 -0.35
C PHE A 13 6.96 11.14 -0.75
N THR A 14 8.27 11.28 -0.66
CA THR A 14 8.97 12.47 -1.17
C THR A 14 9.22 12.30 -2.67
N ASP A 15 9.49 13.38 -3.40
CA ASP A 15 9.65 13.34 -4.86
C ASP A 15 10.71 12.33 -5.34
N LYS A 16 11.74 12.08 -4.54
CA LYS A 16 12.80 11.09 -4.85
C LYS A 16 12.39 9.64 -4.59
N SER A 17 11.42 9.39 -3.70
CA SER A 17 10.93 8.06 -3.35
C SER A 17 9.53 7.77 -3.89
N LYS A 18 8.91 8.71 -4.60
CA LYS A 18 7.54 8.63 -5.13
C LYS A 18 7.41 7.43 -6.08
N PRO A 19 6.71 6.36 -5.69
CA PRO A 19 6.53 5.20 -6.55
C PRO A 19 5.67 5.59 -7.77
N SER A 20 5.73 4.83 -8.85
CA SER A 20 4.77 5.02 -9.96
C SER A 20 3.36 4.60 -9.53
N ILE A 21 2.31 5.11 -10.20
CA ILE A 21 0.93 4.67 -9.96
C ILE A 21 0.79 3.16 -10.16
N ASN A 22 1.46 2.61 -11.17
CA ASN A 22 1.45 1.18 -11.46
C ASN A 22 2.11 0.35 -10.34
N THR A 23 3.14 0.90 -9.69
CA THR A 23 3.78 0.27 -8.53
C THR A 23 2.80 0.19 -7.36
N VAL A 24 2.11 1.28 -7.02
CA VAL A 24 1.12 1.29 -5.94
C VAL A 24 -0.05 0.35 -6.26
N LYS A 25 -0.54 0.32 -7.50
CA LYS A 25 -1.55 -0.66 -7.94
C LYS A 25 -1.09 -2.10 -7.73
N LYS A 26 0.19 -2.41 -8.01
CA LYS A 26 0.77 -3.73 -7.74
C LYS A 26 0.77 -4.04 -6.24
N TRP A 27 1.11 -3.08 -5.37
CA TRP A 27 1.07 -3.29 -3.93
C TRP A 27 -0.34 -3.59 -3.42
N VAL A 28 -1.34 -2.87 -3.91
CA VAL A 28 -2.74 -3.15 -3.61
C VAL A 28 -3.13 -4.55 -4.09
N LYS A 29 -2.75 -4.92 -5.32
CA LYS A 29 -3.03 -6.25 -5.89
C LYS A 29 -2.33 -7.38 -5.13
N ASN A 30 -1.10 -7.14 -4.66
CA ASN A 30 -0.30 -8.11 -3.92
C ASN A 30 -0.69 -8.18 -2.44
N GLY A 31 -1.61 -7.33 -1.98
CA GLY A 31 -2.00 -7.25 -0.56
C GLY A 31 -0.90 -6.69 0.34
N TRP A 32 0.02 -5.90 -0.20
CA TRP A 32 1.06 -5.23 0.60
C TRP A 32 0.55 -3.93 1.20
N VAL A 33 -0.38 -3.28 0.51
CA VAL A 33 -1.04 -2.05 0.93
C VAL A 33 -2.54 -2.25 0.84
N TYR A 34 -3.29 -1.79 1.82
CA TYR A 34 -4.75 -1.89 1.78
C TYR A 34 -5.29 -0.90 0.76
N GLY A 35 -5.98 -1.41 -0.26
CA GLY A 35 -6.62 -0.56 -1.25
C GLY A 35 -7.96 -1.11 -1.73
N LYS A 36 -8.79 -0.20 -2.23
CA LYS A 36 -10.14 -0.49 -2.70
C LYS A 36 -10.37 0.16 -4.06
N VAL A 37 -11.04 -0.56 -4.96
CA VAL A 37 -11.45 -0.03 -6.27
C VAL A 37 -12.91 0.38 -6.19
N MET A 38 -13.20 1.63 -6.50
CA MET A 38 -14.56 2.17 -6.56
C MET A 38 -14.74 2.92 -7.88
N GLY A 39 -15.66 2.49 -8.73
CA GLY A 39 -15.92 3.14 -10.03
C GLY A 39 -14.69 3.19 -10.95
N GLY A 40 -13.81 2.18 -10.90
CA GLY A 40 -12.56 2.13 -11.69
C GLY A 40 -11.41 2.97 -11.12
N ILE A 41 -11.65 3.73 -10.05
CA ILE A 41 -10.62 4.50 -9.34
C ILE A 41 -10.06 3.67 -8.20
N TYR A 42 -8.74 3.66 -8.07
CA TYR A 42 -8.04 2.98 -6.98
C TYR A 42 -7.82 3.93 -5.81
N TYR A 43 -8.23 3.48 -4.64
CA TYR A 43 -8.03 4.13 -3.36
C TYR A 43 -7.13 3.28 -2.46
N VAL A 44 -6.38 3.93 -1.59
CA VAL A 44 -5.48 3.33 -0.61
C VAL A 44 -5.88 3.81 0.77
N ASP A 45 -5.77 2.93 1.77
CA ASP A 45 -5.90 3.29 3.19
C ASP A 45 -4.55 3.10 3.89
N PRO A 46 -3.78 4.19 4.14
CA PRO A 46 -2.49 4.10 4.81
C PRO A 46 -2.60 3.72 6.29
N GLU A 47 -3.73 4.05 6.94
CA GLU A 47 -3.93 3.75 8.36
C GLU A 47 -4.22 2.27 8.60
N LYS A 48 -4.67 1.57 7.56
CA LYS A 48 -4.97 0.15 7.61
C LYS A 48 -3.72 -0.66 7.35
N THR A 49 -3.05 -1.04 8.42
CA THR A 49 -1.93 -1.98 8.37
C THR A 49 -2.42 -3.36 7.94
N ILE A 50 -1.81 -3.91 6.88
CA ILE A 50 -2.01 -5.31 6.53
C ILE A 50 -1.03 -6.11 7.39
N PRO A 51 -1.49 -7.08 8.20
CA PRO A 51 -0.58 -7.96 8.91
C PRO A 51 0.26 -8.72 7.89
N VAL A 52 1.56 -8.44 7.84
CA VAL A 52 2.54 -9.18 7.03
C VAL A 52 2.76 -10.55 7.69
N ASN A 53 1.76 -11.41 7.63
CA ASN A 53 1.88 -12.76 8.14
C ASN A 53 2.30 -13.68 6.99
N ASN A 54 3.60 -14.05 6.96
CA ASN A 54 3.97 -15.41 6.58
C ASN A 54 5.44 -15.84 6.79
N LEU A 55 6.37 -14.98 7.25
CA LEU A 55 7.76 -15.43 7.46
C LEU A 55 8.47 -14.90 8.72
N VAL A 56 7.97 -13.84 9.36
CA VAL A 56 8.69 -13.18 10.47
C VAL A 56 8.68 -14.01 11.77
N ASN A 57 7.65 -14.83 11.99
CA ASN A 57 7.57 -15.70 13.18
C ASN A 57 8.62 -16.82 13.22
N LYS A 58 9.29 -17.13 12.10
CA LYS A 58 10.31 -18.19 12.05
C LYS A 58 11.71 -17.73 12.44
N VAL A 59 11.97 -16.41 12.39
CA VAL A 59 13.30 -15.85 12.72
C VAL A 59 13.38 -15.40 14.19
N LEU A 60 12.27 -14.99 14.79
CA LEU A 60 12.23 -14.56 16.20
C LEU A 60 12.13 -15.71 17.21
N SER A 61 12.17 -16.96 16.74
CA SER A 61 12.11 -18.17 17.57
C SER A 61 13.44 -18.95 17.62
N ARG A 62 14.58 -18.27 17.42
CA ARG A 62 15.92 -18.85 17.64
C ARG A 62 16.81 -17.98 18.50
#